data_AF-A0A924E1Y8-F1
#
_entry.id   AF-A0A924E1Y8-F1
#
_cell.length_a   1.000
_cell.length_b   1.000
_cell.length_c   1.000
_cell.angle_alpha   90.00
_cell.angle_beta   90.00
_cell.angle_gamma   90.00
#
_symmetry.space_group_name_H-M   'P 1'
#
loop_
_entity.id
_entity.type
_entity.pdbx_description
1 polymer ?
#
loop_
_entity_poly.entity_id
_entity_poly.type
_entity_poly.pdbx_seq_one_letter_code
_entity_poly.pdbx_strand_id
1 'polypeptide(L)'
;MGHSQAAPDDAVGDSGAEPADDVPELSEHVVAQLAWRHERLRTLPAVHEQDWLAVQAGFERALALVGEGVDPRIRCGFDADIAHALWLDNQQRAALDRFAAALGGAAALPDQQAASQLMDTINLVLASLNRIAASETVPDADQLLPGACTDSAYLSDQPVPTALAWLQLLRLEERTGESALYDTHREIPEAAANPLVRWHMHRLTFRKRLRTGVPETVLPVALAGARAFRSVRLTPGGNLAAAALADSTDVLDLEALAYAVIPPLMAAVIRHAGSGEDPLSLVARWVADADAMPAEVALQDWLRGALVVMHLNASKAWDLIREPEQSLDLRVLAGARLLAEPVVMPNQAFFAHCLITLWAAQPDAAQGEILLQEGFSAQLAAQWQRLSERRVTLSLPDLTAPAIAQACAGPDEGWQTVRRILLTAQTAVDVRINSAVLDALILLTGERLADPLGARRTEEPLPDVD
;
A
#
# COMPACT_ATOMS: atom_id res chain seq x y z
N MET A 1 12.93 -42.81 -83.52
CA MET A 1 13.61 -42.41 -84.78
C MET A 1 14.03 -40.97 -84.55
N GLY A 2 15.31 -40.66 -84.30
CA GLY A 2 16.33 -40.44 -85.34
C GLY A 2 15.92 -39.21 -86.17
N HIS A 3 16.60 -38.07 -86.18
CA HIS A 3 18.02 -37.76 -86.31
C HIS A 3 18.25 -36.27 -85.90
N SER A 4 19.35 -35.94 -85.22
CA SER A 4 20.58 -35.34 -85.81
C SER A 4 20.38 -33.95 -86.43
N GLN A 5 21.00 -32.91 -85.86
CA GLN A 5 22.27 -32.35 -86.39
C GLN A 5 22.74 -31.17 -85.54
N ALA A 6 24.04 -31.17 -85.26
CA ALA A 6 24.81 -30.07 -84.73
C ALA A 6 25.28 -29.15 -85.87
N ALA A 7 25.35 -27.84 -85.62
CA ALA A 7 26.57 -27.03 -85.71
C ALA A 7 26.26 -25.53 -85.45
N PRO A 8 27.26 -24.74 -85.00
CA PRO A 8 27.10 -23.46 -84.31
C PRO A 8 27.38 -22.26 -85.23
N ASP A 9 27.02 -21.05 -84.78
CA ASP A 9 27.69 -19.83 -85.23
C ASP A 9 27.70 -18.79 -84.11
N ASP A 10 28.88 -18.18 -83.98
CA ASP A 10 29.27 -17.14 -83.03
C ASP A 10 28.48 -15.83 -83.24
N ALA A 11 28.14 -15.17 -82.13
CA ALA A 11 27.94 -13.72 -82.13
C ALA A 11 28.33 -13.14 -80.76
N VAL A 12 29.48 -12.47 -80.77
CA VAL A 12 29.98 -11.56 -79.74
C VAL A 12 29.14 -10.27 -79.75
N GLY A 13 28.71 -9.82 -78.57
CA GLY A 13 28.08 -8.52 -78.30
C GLY A 13 27.73 -8.47 -76.82
N ASP A 14 28.70 -8.11 -75.97
CA ASP A 14 29.00 -6.75 -75.52
C ASP A 14 27.95 -6.17 -74.54
N SER A 15 28.41 -6.09 -73.30
CA SER A 15 28.02 -5.21 -72.18
C SER A 15 26.57 -4.72 -72.05
N GLY A 16 25.84 -5.40 -71.17
CA GLY A 16 24.75 -4.81 -70.39
C GLY A 16 24.91 -5.20 -68.94
N ALA A 17 25.64 -4.39 -68.16
CA ALA A 17 25.67 -4.53 -66.71
C ALA A 17 24.26 -4.30 -66.17
N GLU A 18 23.59 -5.36 -65.70
CA GLU A 18 22.43 -5.21 -64.84
C GLU A 18 22.88 -4.50 -63.55
N PRO A 19 22.28 -3.37 -63.18
CA PRO A 19 22.54 -2.78 -61.88
C PRO A 19 21.96 -3.72 -60.83
N ALA A 20 22.85 -4.33 -60.06
CA ALA A 20 22.55 -4.81 -58.72
C ALA A 20 22.11 -3.62 -57.85
N ASP A 21 21.32 -3.95 -56.83
CA ASP A 21 20.96 -3.14 -55.66
C ASP A 21 19.72 -2.24 -55.76
N ASP A 22 18.55 -2.86 -55.94
CA ASP A 22 17.35 -2.41 -55.24
C ASP A 22 17.40 -2.95 -53.79
N VAL A 23 18.22 -2.33 -52.94
CA VAL A 23 18.07 -2.47 -51.49
C VAL A 23 16.82 -1.67 -51.13
N PRO A 24 15.74 -2.28 -50.61
CA PRO A 24 14.56 -1.51 -50.22
C PRO A 24 14.99 -0.50 -49.16
N GLU A 25 14.83 0.80 -49.46
CA GLU A 25 14.98 1.87 -48.48
C GLU A 25 14.07 1.53 -47.30
N LEU A 26 14.68 1.07 -46.21
CA LEU A 26 13.98 0.90 -44.94
C LEU A 26 13.44 2.28 -44.59
N SER A 27 12.12 2.41 -44.50
CA SER A 27 11.51 3.68 -44.13
C SER A 27 12.13 4.17 -42.82
N GLU A 28 12.30 5.49 -42.69
CA GLU A 28 12.87 6.12 -41.47
C GLU A 28 12.19 5.61 -40.19
N HIS A 29 10.92 5.24 -40.28
CA HIS A 29 10.15 4.60 -39.23
C HIS A 29 10.70 3.23 -38.79
N VAL A 30 11.07 2.35 -39.73
CA VAL A 30 11.65 1.03 -39.42
C VAL A 30 13.06 1.18 -38.85
N VAL A 31 13.85 2.13 -39.35
CA VAL A 31 15.18 2.43 -38.82
C VAL A 31 15.10 2.95 -37.39
N ALA A 32 14.18 3.89 -37.12
CA ALA A 32 13.90 4.37 -35.76
C ALA A 32 13.44 3.22 -34.85
N GLN A 33 12.58 2.32 -35.35
CA GLN A 33 12.11 1.15 -34.59
C GLN A 33 13.24 0.19 -34.18
N LEU A 34 14.17 -0.08 -35.07
CA LEU A 34 15.32 -0.95 -34.79
C LEU A 34 16.31 -0.26 -33.85
N ALA A 35 16.55 1.04 -34.05
CA ALA A 35 17.49 1.82 -33.24
C ALA A 35 17.06 1.90 -31.77
N TRP A 36 15.78 2.14 -31.48
CA TRP A 36 15.33 2.18 -30.08
C TRP A 36 15.29 0.78 -29.46
N ARG A 37 14.91 -0.27 -30.20
CA ARG A 37 14.96 -1.66 -29.70
C ARG A 37 16.38 -2.06 -29.32
N HIS A 38 17.36 -1.66 -30.13
CA HIS A 38 18.78 -1.88 -29.85
C HIS A 38 19.20 -1.18 -28.55
N GLU A 39 18.84 0.10 -28.39
CA GLU A 39 19.21 0.85 -27.19
C GLU A 39 18.50 0.33 -25.92
N ARG A 40 17.25 -0.13 -26.05
CA ARG A 40 16.53 -0.85 -24.98
C ARG A 40 17.30 -2.09 -24.53
N LEU A 41 17.69 -2.94 -25.48
CA LEU A 41 18.44 -4.18 -25.16
C LEU A 41 19.80 -3.89 -24.52
N ARG A 42 20.47 -2.80 -24.93
CA ARG A 42 21.71 -2.33 -24.30
C ARG A 42 21.55 -1.88 -22.85
N THR A 43 20.32 -1.56 -22.45
CA THR A 43 20.01 -1.08 -21.11
C THR A 43 19.82 -2.24 -20.11
N LEU A 44 19.52 -3.46 -20.59
CA LEU A 44 19.27 -4.62 -19.74
C LEU A 44 20.46 -5.07 -18.86
N PRO A 45 21.73 -5.03 -19.30
CA PRO A 45 22.85 -5.33 -18.40
C PRO A 45 22.91 -4.38 -17.18
N ALA A 46 22.61 -3.09 -17.36
CA ALA A 46 22.61 -2.11 -16.27
C ALA A 46 21.51 -2.39 -15.24
N VAL A 47 20.40 -3.04 -15.64
CA VAL A 47 19.36 -3.51 -14.72
C VAL A 47 19.89 -4.58 -13.77
N HIS A 48 20.65 -5.55 -14.29
CA HIS A 48 21.25 -6.60 -13.47
C HIS A 48 22.31 -6.06 -12.51
N GLU A 49 23.01 -5.00 -12.91
CA GLU A 49 23.98 -4.28 -12.07
C GLU A 49 23.30 -3.26 -11.12
N GLN A 50 21.98 -3.08 -11.23
CA GLN A 50 21.20 -2.08 -10.49
C GLN A 50 21.70 -0.64 -10.66
N ASP A 51 22.32 -0.34 -11.81
CA ASP A 51 22.71 1.03 -12.18
C ASP A 51 21.51 1.77 -12.78
N TRP A 52 20.61 2.21 -11.90
CA TRP A 52 19.33 2.83 -12.29
C TRP A 52 19.49 4.14 -13.04
N LEU A 53 20.57 4.89 -12.79
CA LEU A 53 20.93 6.08 -13.57
C LEU A 53 21.32 5.73 -15.00
N ALA A 54 22.12 4.68 -15.21
CA ALA A 54 22.43 4.19 -16.54
C ALA A 54 21.19 3.64 -17.25
N VAL A 55 20.29 2.97 -16.50
CA VAL A 55 19.00 2.49 -17.03
C VAL A 55 18.13 3.65 -17.52
N GLN A 56 17.95 4.68 -16.69
CA GLN A 56 17.23 5.90 -17.03
C GLN A 56 17.82 6.55 -18.30
N ALA A 57 19.13 6.78 -18.32
CA ALA A 57 19.80 7.44 -19.44
C ALA A 57 19.69 6.63 -20.74
N GLY A 58 19.69 5.28 -20.65
CA GLY A 58 19.44 4.39 -21.79
C GLY A 58 18.06 4.59 -22.39
N PHE A 59 17.02 4.59 -21.55
CA PHE A 59 15.65 4.84 -22.01
C PHE A 59 15.43 6.26 -22.54
N GLU A 60 16.06 7.28 -21.95
CA GLU A 60 16.00 8.66 -22.47
C GLU A 60 16.63 8.78 -23.86
N ARG A 61 17.78 8.12 -24.09
CA ARG A 61 18.39 8.04 -25.42
C ARG A 61 17.48 7.31 -26.42
N ALA A 62 16.90 6.19 -26.01
CA ALA A 62 15.96 5.44 -26.84
C ALA A 62 14.73 6.30 -27.21
N LEU A 63 14.17 7.03 -26.24
CA LEU A 63 13.06 7.96 -26.46
C LEU A 63 13.43 9.13 -27.39
N ALA A 64 14.66 9.67 -27.29
CA ALA A 64 15.12 10.72 -28.19
C ALA A 64 15.20 10.27 -29.66
N LEU A 65 15.47 8.98 -29.89
CA LEU A 65 15.51 8.37 -31.23
C LEU A 65 14.11 8.14 -31.84
N VAL A 66 13.08 8.10 -31.02
CA VAL A 66 11.69 7.84 -31.43
C VAL A 66 11.09 9.05 -32.18
N GLY A 67 11.54 10.28 -31.93
CA GLY A 67 11.05 11.48 -32.63
C GLY A 67 9.53 11.75 -32.46
N GLU A 68 8.99 12.78 -33.13
CA GLU A 68 7.57 13.16 -33.02
C GLU A 68 6.61 12.32 -33.89
N GLY A 69 7.13 11.58 -34.87
CA GLY A 69 6.33 10.82 -35.85
C GLY A 69 6.09 9.35 -35.52
N VAL A 70 6.58 8.87 -34.37
CA VAL A 70 6.40 7.47 -33.96
C VAL A 70 5.12 7.30 -33.13
N ASP A 71 4.60 6.08 -33.19
CA ASP A 71 3.49 5.58 -32.41
C ASP A 71 3.50 6.13 -30.96
N PRO A 72 2.52 6.97 -30.59
CA PRO A 72 2.46 7.59 -29.26
C PRO A 72 2.46 6.57 -28.11
N ARG A 73 2.08 5.31 -28.37
CA ARG A 73 2.17 4.21 -27.40
C ARG A 73 3.58 3.96 -26.92
N ILE A 74 4.54 3.97 -27.84
CA ILE A 74 5.96 3.71 -27.55
C ILE A 74 6.51 4.80 -26.63
N ARG A 75 6.15 6.06 -26.89
CA ARG A 75 6.52 7.20 -26.05
C ARG A 75 5.98 7.06 -24.63
N CYS A 76 4.69 6.74 -24.49
CA CYS A 76 4.07 6.54 -23.18
C CYS A 76 4.73 5.36 -22.42
N GLY A 77 5.08 4.28 -23.13
CA GLY A 77 5.83 3.17 -22.57
C GLY A 77 7.20 3.59 -22.03
N PHE A 78 7.96 4.38 -22.80
CA PHE A 78 9.25 4.89 -22.36
C PHE A 78 9.13 5.82 -21.15
N ASP A 79 8.12 6.69 -21.11
CA ASP A 79 7.90 7.56 -19.94
C ASP A 79 7.67 6.72 -18.67
N ALA A 80 6.96 5.59 -18.76
CA ALA A 80 6.76 4.68 -17.64
C ALA A 80 8.05 3.90 -17.26
N ASP A 81 8.83 3.44 -18.23
CA ASP A 81 10.09 2.74 -17.98
C ASP A 81 11.16 3.67 -17.37
N ILE A 82 11.22 4.92 -17.83
CA ILE A 82 12.05 5.99 -17.23
C ILE A 82 11.59 6.27 -15.80
N ALA A 83 10.28 6.38 -15.57
CA ALA A 83 9.73 6.61 -14.24
C ALA A 83 10.07 5.47 -13.27
N HIS A 84 10.03 4.22 -13.74
CA HIS A 84 10.45 3.06 -12.94
C HIS A 84 11.92 3.15 -12.53
N ALA A 85 12.81 3.50 -13.46
CA ALA A 85 14.24 3.69 -13.16
C ALA A 85 14.47 4.84 -12.17
N LEU A 86 13.81 5.99 -12.37
CA LEU A 86 13.87 7.14 -11.45
C LEU A 86 13.41 6.78 -10.05
N TRP A 87 12.36 5.96 -9.91
CA TRP A 87 11.86 5.53 -8.61
C TRP A 87 12.91 4.69 -7.86
N LEU A 88 13.53 3.73 -8.56
CA LEU A 88 14.56 2.86 -7.98
C LEU A 88 15.86 3.62 -7.66
N ASP A 89 16.14 4.72 -8.35
CA ASP A 89 17.22 5.66 -8.04
C ASP A 89 16.85 6.70 -6.95
N ASN A 90 15.72 6.51 -6.26
CA ASN A 90 15.23 7.41 -5.20
C ASN A 90 14.90 8.85 -5.68
N GLN A 91 14.70 9.06 -6.98
CA GLN A 91 14.21 10.32 -7.56
C GLN A 91 12.67 10.31 -7.62
N GLN A 92 12.04 10.15 -6.46
CA GLN A 92 10.60 9.84 -6.32
C GLN A 92 9.69 10.87 -6.99
N ARG A 93 9.93 12.18 -6.80
CA ARG A 93 9.11 13.23 -7.42
C ARG A 93 9.12 13.17 -8.95
N ALA A 94 10.32 13.07 -9.53
CA ALA A 94 10.48 13.00 -10.99
C ALA A 94 9.84 11.72 -11.56
N ALA A 95 9.94 10.60 -10.84
CA ALA A 95 9.26 9.35 -11.20
C ALA A 95 7.74 9.53 -11.21
N LEU A 96 7.16 10.13 -10.16
CA LEU A 96 5.71 10.38 -10.08
C LEU A 96 5.21 11.24 -11.24
N ASP A 97 5.91 12.33 -11.56
CA ASP A 97 5.55 13.22 -12.67
C ASP A 97 5.61 12.50 -14.04
N ARG A 98 6.62 11.63 -14.24
CA ARG A 98 6.76 10.83 -15.47
C ARG A 98 5.69 9.73 -15.58
N PHE A 99 5.36 9.04 -14.49
CA PHE A 99 4.24 8.08 -14.49
C PHE A 99 2.91 8.77 -14.78
N ALA A 100 2.66 9.96 -14.21
CA ALA A 100 1.45 10.72 -14.50
C ALA A 100 1.36 11.11 -15.99
N ALA A 101 2.48 11.50 -16.59
CA ALA A 101 2.57 11.79 -18.03
C ALA A 101 2.28 10.53 -18.88
N ALA A 102 2.86 9.38 -18.51
CA ALA A 102 2.64 8.10 -19.19
C ALA A 102 1.16 7.67 -19.13
N LEU A 103 0.52 7.76 -17.96
CA LEU A 103 -0.90 7.43 -17.79
C LEU A 103 -1.81 8.40 -18.56
N GLY A 104 -1.52 9.70 -18.49
CA GLY A 104 -2.28 10.72 -19.24
C GLY A 104 -2.16 10.52 -20.76
N GLY A 105 -0.96 10.25 -21.24
CA GLY A 105 -0.69 9.96 -22.65
C GLY A 105 -1.37 8.67 -23.11
N ALA A 106 -1.28 7.59 -22.33
CA ALA A 106 -1.91 6.32 -22.65
C ALA A 106 -3.45 6.44 -22.71
N ALA A 107 -4.07 7.23 -21.80
CA ALA A 107 -5.51 7.48 -21.83
C ALA A 107 -5.98 8.30 -23.04
N ALA A 108 -5.08 9.10 -23.64
CA ALA A 108 -5.36 9.94 -24.81
C ALA A 108 -5.14 9.22 -26.16
N LEU A 109 -4.73 7.95 -26.15
CA LEU A 109 -4.49 7.19 -27.38
C LEU A 109 -5.80 6.95 -28.17
N PRO A 110 -5.76 7.06 -29.51
CA PRO A 110 -6.95 6.85 -30.34
C PRO A 110 -7.37 5.37 -30.38
N ASP A 111 -6.40 4.45 -30.33
CA ASP A 111 -6.64 3.01 -30.27
C ASP A 111 -6.86 2.56 -28.83
N GLN A 112 -8.13 2.30 -28.48
CA GLN A 112 -8.55 1.91 -27.14
C GLN A 112 -8.02 0.54 -26.71
N GLN A 113 -7.85 -0.40 -27.65
CA GLN A 113 -7.30 -1.71 -27.31
C GLN A 113 -5.84 -1.55 -26.89
N ALA A 114 -5.08 -0.79 -27.67
CA ALA A 114 -3.69 -0.57 -27.37
C ALA A 114 -3.45 0.33 -26.16
N ALA A 115 -4.31 1.31 -25.93
CA ALA A 115 -4.35 2.08 -24.68
C ALA A 115 -4.51 1.16 -23.48
N SER A 116 -5.44 0.21 -23.56
CA SER A 116 -5.72 -0.73 -22.49
C SER A 116 -4.55 -1.69 -22.22
N GLN A 117 -3.89 -2.19 -23.26
CA GLN A 117 -2.73 -3.09 -23.12
C GLN A 117 -1.56 -2.37 -22.44
N LEU A 118 -1.27 -1.14 -22.87
CA LEU A 118 -0.21 -0.34 -22.25
C LEU A 118 -0.55 0.00 -20.78
N MET A 119 -1.80 0.36 -20.50
CA MET A 119 -2.27 0.63 -19.13
C MET A 119 -2.11 -0.59 -18.20
N ASP A 120 -2.33 -1.80 -18.70
CA ASP A 120 -2.11 -3.03 -17.94
C ASP A 120 -0.65 -3.17 -17.54
N THR A 121 0.27 -2.99 -18.49
CA THR A 121 1.70 -3.08 -18.20
C THR A 121 2.18 -1.98 -17.25
N ILE A 122 1.71 -0.74 -17.41
CA ILE A 122 2.02 0.35 -16.46
C ILE A 122 1.46 0.02 -15.06
N ASN A 123 0.24 -0.52 -14.97
CA ASN A 123 -0.34 -0.93 -13.71
C ASN A 123 0.47 -2.06 -13.04
N LEU A 124 0.95 -3.04 -13.80
CA LEU A 124 1.81 -4.11 -13.29
C LEU A 124 3.10 -3.55 -12.69
N VAL A 125 3.75 -2.60 -13.38
CA VAL A 125 4.96 -1.92 -12.89
C VAL A 125 4.65 -1.14 -11.60
N LEU A 126 3.60 -0.33 -11.59
CA LEU A 126 3.18 0.44 -10.40
C LEU A 126 2.80 -0.46 -9.21
N ALA A 127 2.12 -1.58 -9.48
CA ALA A 127 1.80 -2.56 -8.44
C ALA A 127 3.06 -3.23 -7.88
N SER A 128 4.05 -3.52 -8.74
CA SER A 128 5.34 -4.03 -8.29
C SER A 128 6.07 -3.01 -7.42
N LEU A 129 6.15 -1.75 -7.85
CA LEU A 129 6.73 -0.67 -7.05
C LEU A 129 6.00 -0.47 -5.72
N ASN A 130 4.68 -0.59 -5.67
CA ASN A 130 3.93 -0.51 -4.41
C ASN A 130 4.29 -1.65 -3.46
N ARG A 131 4.55 -2.86 -3.98
CA ARG A 131 5.02 -3.98 -3.16
C ARG A 131 6.44 -3.73 -2.69
N ILE A 132 7.34 -3.28 -3.56
CA ILE A 132 8.73 -2.96 -3.22
C ILE A 132 8.77 -1.85 -2.16
N ALA A 133 8.01 -0.78 -2.34
CA ALA A 133 7.91 0.30 -1.38
C ALA A 133 7.19 -0.10 -0.08
N ALA A 134 6.50 -1.25 -0.06
CA ALA A 134 5.92 -1.83 1.15
C ALA A 134 6.83 -2.88 1.81
N SER A 135 7.73 -3.50 1.05
CA SER A 135 8.69 -4.47 1.54
C SER A 135 9.98 -3.77 1.95
N GLU A 136 10.42 -3.96 3.18
CA GLU A 136 11.72 -3.46 3.67
C GLU A 136 12.92 -4.22 3.04
N THR A 137 12.66 -5.16 2.13
CA THR A 137 13.67 -5.99 1.46
C THR A 137 14.01 -5.43 0.08
N VAL A 138 15.31 -5.39 -0.23
CA VAL A 138 15.79 -5.10 -1.58
C VAL A 138 15.27 -6.21 -2.52
N PRO A 139 14.49 -5.86 -3.57
CA PRO A 139 13.99 -6.87 -4.50
C PRO A 139 15.15 -7.47 -5.30
N ASP A 140 15.04 -8.76 -5.60
CA ASP A 140 15.93 -9.40 -6.58
C ASP A 140 15.75 -8.73 -7.95
N ALA A 141 16.82 -8.69 -8.75
CA ALA A 141 16.78 -8.08 -10.09
C ALA A 141 15.66 -8.68 -10.97
N ASP A 142 15.33 -9.96 -10.79
CA ASP A 142 14.29 -10.67 -11.54
C ASP A 142 12.85 -10.25 -11.15
N GLN A 143 12.68 -9.55 -10.03
CA GLN A 143 11.39 -8.98 -9.59
C GLN A 143 11.17 -7.56 -10.13
N LEU A 144 12.18 -6.97 -10.73
CA LEU A 144 12.16 -5.65 -11.33
C LEU A 144 11.71 -5.78 -12.78
N LEU A 145 10.82 -4.87 -13.21
CA LEU A 145 10.20 -4.91 -14.54
C LEU A 145 10.60 -3.71 -15.43
N PRO A 146 11.89 -3.31 -15.52
CA PRO A 146 12.28 -2.22 -16.39
C PRO A 146 12.17 -2.65 -17.86
N GLY A 147 11.61 -1.78 -18.70
CA GLY A 147 11.43 -2.07 -20.13
C GLY A 147 10.13 -2.83 -20.43
N ALA A 148 9.35 -3.20 -19.40
CA ALA A 148 8.10 -3.95 -19.60
C ALA A 148 7.10 -3.12 -20.40
N CYS A 149 6.99 -1.80 -20.12
CA CYS A 149 6.03 -0.92 -20.78
C CYS A 149 6.37 -0.65 -22.25
N THR A 150 7.60 -0.95 -22.68
CA THR A 150 8.06 -0.85 -24.08
C THR A 150 8.26 -2.20 -24.76
N ASP A 151 7.93 -3.31 -24.09
CA ASP A 151 8.03 -4.65 -24.65
C ASP A 151 6.66 -5.30 -24.87
N SER A 152 6.41 -5.68 -26.13
CA SER A 152 5.20 -6.39 -26.54
C SER A 152 5.00 -7.73 -25.82
N ALA A 153 6.06 -8.32 -25.26
CA ALA A 153 5.98 -9.59 -24.52
C ALA A 153 5.17 -9.49 -23.21
N TYR A 154 4.96 -8.29 -22.68
CA TYR A 154 4.22 -8.04 -21.43
C TYR A 154 2.82 -7.49 -21.65
N LEU A 155 2.35 -7.41 -22.90
CA LEU A 155 0.98 -7.00 -23.21
C LEU A 155 0.05 -8.17 -22.90
N SER A 156 -0.93 -7.95 -22.02
CA SER A 156 -2.01 -8.92 -21.80
C SER A 156 -3.26 -8.54 -22.60
N ASP A 157 -4.01 -9.55 -23.00
CA ASP A 157 -5.27 -9.36 -23.73
C ASP A 157 -6.44 -8.96 -22.82
N GLN A 158 -6.21 -8.89 -21.50
CA GLN A 158 -7.25 -8.51 -20.54
C GLN A 158 -7.21 -7.02 -20.27
N PRO A 159 -8.31 -6.29 -20.53
CA PRO A 159 -8.32 -4.85 -20.32
C PRO A 159 -8.28 -4.51 -18.83
N VAL A 160 -7.26 -3.76 -18.41
CA VAL A 160 -7.20 -3.18 -17.07
C VAL A 160 -7.93 -1.83 -17.05
N PRO A 161 -8.81 -1.58 -16.06
CA PRO A 161 -9.42 -0.26 -15.90
C PRO A 161 -8.36 0.81 -15.66
N THR A 162 -8.34 1.88 -16.45
CA THR A 162 -7.46 3.06 -16.28
C THR A 162 -7.41 3.57 -14.84
N ALA A 163 -8.57 3.54 -14.16
CA ALA A 163 -8.70 3.94 -12.77
C ALA A 163 -7.83 3.12 -11.79
N LEU A 164 -7.55 1.85 -12.09
CA LEU A 164 -6.70 1.01 -11.25
C LEU A 164 -5.23 1.47 -11.32
N ALA A 165 -4.72 1.78 -12.51
CA ALA A 165 -3.36 2.29 -12.68
C ALA A 165 -3.16 3.62 -11.95
N TRP A 166 -4.13 4.54 -12.08
CA TRP A 166 -4.14 5.79 -11.31
C TRP A 166 -4.16 5.55 -9.81
N LEU A 167 -5.00 4.62 -9.31
CA LEU A 167 -5.01 4.28 -7.89
C LEU A 167 -3.64 3.79 -7.39
N GLN A 168 -2.92 2.97 -8.17
CA GLN A 168 -1.57 2.54 -7.78
C GLN A 168 -0.56 3.69 -7.76
N LEU A 169 -0.64 4.62 -8.70
CA LEU A 169 0.22 5.82 -8.70
C LEU A 169 -0.06 6.71 -7.47
N LEU A 170 -1.33 6.95 -7.14
CA LEU A 170 -1.70 7.76 -5.98
C LEU A 170 -1.28 7.09 -4.65
N ARG A 171 -1.24 5.76 -4.59
CA ARG A 171 -0.69 5.02 -3.45
C ARG A 171 0.82 5.18 -3.32
N LEU A 172 1.56 5.24 -4.43
CA LEU A 172 2.99 5.55 -4.39
C LEU A 172 3.21 6.98 -3.90
N GLU A 173 2.46 7.96 -4.42
CA GLU A 173 2.56 9.35 -3.96
C GLU A 173 2.33 9.47 -2.46
N GLU A 174 1.31 8.80 -1.91
CA GLU A 174 1.02 8.82 -0.46
C GLU A 174 2.22 8.41 0.41
N ARG A 175 3.07 7.50 -0.08
CA ARG A 175 4.26 7.03 0.63
C ARG A 175 5.37 8.10 0.67
N THR A 176 5.40 8.98 -0.32
CA THR A 176 6.36 10.11 -0.36
C THR A 176 5.95 11.28 0.54
N GLY A 177 4.69 11.30 1.01
CA GLY A 177 4.12 12.41 1.78
C GLY A 177 3.65 13.58 0.91
N GLU A 178 3.81 13.49 -0.41
CA GLU A 178 3.30 14.47 -1.37
C GLU A 178 1.79 14.33 -1.62
N SER A 179 1.20 15.32 -2.29
CA SER A 179 -0.26 15.42 -2.46
C SER A 179 -0.73 15.91 -3.83
N ALA A 180 0.18 16.36 -4.69
CA ALA A 180 -0.14 17.13 -5.89
C ALA A 180 -0.93 16.31 -6.93
N LEU A 181 -0.52 15.06 -7.19
CA LEU A 181 -1.20 14.17 -8.11
C LEU A 181 -2.55 13.77 -7.56
N TYR A 182 -2.64 13.44 -6.27
CA TYR A 182 -3.91 13.15 -5.63
C TYR A 182 -4.88 14.31 -5.78
N ASP A 183 -4.45 15.54 -5.51
CA ASP A 183 -5.33 16.70 -5.54
C ASP A 183 -5.85 17.00 -6.97
N THR A 184 -5.09 16.60 -7.99
CA THR A 184 -5.43 16.78 -9.41
C THR A 184 -6.23 15.61 -9.99
N HIS A 185 -5.94 14.38 -9.57
CA HIS A 185 -6.38 13.16 -10.28
C HIS A 185 -7.25 12.20 -9.46
N ARG A 186 -7.54 12.49 -8.17
CA ARG A 186 -8.39 11.62 -7.32
C ARG A 186 -9.76 11.28 -7.90
N GLU A 187 -10.32 12.16 -8.72
CA GLU A 187 -11.65 11.99 -9.30
C GLU A 187 -11.71 10.78 -10.26
N ILE A 188 -10.59 10.41 -10.89
CA ILE A 188 -10.52 9.30 -11.84
C ILE A 188 -10.84 7.96 -11.14
N PRO A 189 -10.12 7.54 -10.07
CA PRO A 189 -10.48 6.34 -9.32
C PRO A 189 -11.76 6.48 -8.48
N GLU A 190 -12.14 7.69 -8.04
CA GLU A 190 -13.40 7.91 -7.30
C GLU A 190 -14.64 7.67 -8.19
N ALA A 191 -14.59 8.05 -9.47
CA ALA A 191 -15.66 7.86 -10.44
C ALA A 191 -15.65 6.47 -11.10
N ALA A 192 -14.74 5.58 -10.72
CA ALA A 192 -14.60 4.28 -11.37
C ALA A 192 -15.82 3.37 -11.14
N ALA A 193 -16.28 2.69 -12.19
CA ALA A 193 -17.37 1.70 -12.08
C ALA A 193 -16.98 0.50 -11.19
N ASN A 194 -15.69 0.23 -11.02
CA ASN A 194 -15.21 -0.89 -10.21
C ASN A 194 -15.26 -0.53 -8.71
N PRO A 195 -16.10 -1.22 -7.90
CA PRO A 195 -16.24 -0.91 -6.47
C PRO A 195 -14.98 -1.20 -5.66
N LEU A 196 -14.10 -2.12 -6.11
CA LEU A 196 -12.81 -2.39 -5.46
C LEU A 196 -11.87 -1.21 -5.58
N VAL A 197 -11.83 -0.58 -6.76
CA VAL A 197 -11.05 0.64 -7.00
C VAL A 197 -11.58 1.77 -6.13
N ARG A 198 -12.91 2.00 -6.12
CA ARG A 198 -13.54 3.02 -5.26
C ARG A 198 -13.28 2.78 -3.77
N TRP A 199 -13.39 1.54 -3.28
CA TRP A 199 -13.11 1.20 -1.89
C TRP A 199 -11.68 1.53 -1.50
N HIS A 200 -10.70 1.09 -2.29
CA HIS A 200 -9.30 1.39 -2.03
C HIS A 200 -8.98 2.88 -2.16
N MET A 201 -9.65 3.60 -3.06
CA MET A 201 -9.54 5.04 -3.18
C MET A 201 -10.09 5.75 -1.94
N HIS A 202 -11.26 5.35 -1.42
CA HIS A 202 -11.79 5.90 -0.18
C HIS A 202 -10.88 5.60 1.01
N ARG A 203 -10.26 4.42 1.09
CA ARG A 203 -9.23 4.14 2.11
C ARG A 203 -8.03 5.07 1.99
N LEU A 204 -7.57 5.37 0.78
CA LEU A 204 -6.49 6.33 0.54
C LEU A 204 -6.90 7.75 0.96
N THR A 205 -8.08 8.22 0.52
CA THR A 205 -8.65 9.52 0.91
C THR A 205 -8.80 9.65 2.42
N PHE A 206 -9.27 8.59 3.07
CA PHE A 206 -9.44 8.55 4.52
C PHE A 206 -8.11 8.76 5.24
N ARG A 207 -7.07 7.98 4.90
CA ARG A 207 -5.73 8.10 5.50
C ARG A 207 -5.14 9.49 5.28
N LYS A 208 -5.28 10.04 4.07
CA LYS A 208 -4.82 11.40 3.77
C LYS A 208 -5.54 12.44 4.65
N ARG A 209 -6.87 12.36 4.77
CA ARG A 209 -7.67 13.28 5.61
C ARG A 209 -7.36 13.17 7.09
N LEU A 210 -7.06 11.97 7.56
CA LEU A 210 -6.52 11.79 8.90
C LEU A 210 -5.19 12.53 9.02
N ARG A 211 -4.19 12.23 8.19
CA ARG A 211 -2.85 12.85 8.27
C ARG A 211 -2.88 14.38 8.18
N THR A 212 -3.72 14.95 7.33
CA THR A 212 -3.82 16.41 7.17
C THR A 212 -4.64 17.09 8.27
N GLY A 213 -5.20 16.34 9.22
CA GLY A 213 -5.93 16.90 10.36
C GLY A 213 -7.22 17.61 9.95
N VAL A 214 -7.92 17.10 8.92
CA VAL A 214 -9.23 17.63 8.46
C VAL A 214 -10.35 16.68 8.89
N PRO A 215 -10.71 16.64 10.19
CA PRO A 215 -11.59 15.63 10.76
C PRO A 215 -13.04 15.71 10.26
N GLU A 216 -13.50 16.90 9.85
CA GLU A 216 -14.86 17.22 9.38
C GLU A 216 -15.27 16.44 8.13
N THR A 217 -14.30 15.81 7.46
CA THR A 217 -14.52 15.15 6.18
C THR A 217 -14.18 13.66 6.24
N VAL A 218 -13.85 13.13 7.43
CA VAL A 218 -13.43 11.74 7.67
C VAL A 218 -14.63 10.78 7.59
N LEU A 219 -15.72 11.07 8.30
CA LEU A 219 -16.91 10.21 8.33
C LEU A 219 -17.58 10.03 6.97
N PRO A 220 -17.83 11.09 6.16
CA PRO A 220 -18.41 10.92 4.83
C PRO A 220 -17.61 9.96 3.94
N VAL A 221 -16.27 10.01 4.03
CA VAL A 221 -15.39 9.14 3.25
C VAL A 221 -15.38 7.71 3.77
N ALA A 222 -15.40 7.52 5.09
CA ALA A 222 -15.50 6.19 5.68
C ALA A 222 -16.79 5.50 5.26
N LEU A 223 -17.92 6.22 5.30
CA LEU A 223 -19.22 5.71 4.85
C LEU A 223 -19.24 5.41 3.35
N ALA A 224 -18.69 6.29 2.50
CA ALA A 224 -18.55 6.02 1.08
C ALA A 224 -17.68 4.77 0.81
N GLY A 225 -16.58 4.63 1.55
CA GLY A 225 -15.72 3.44 1.53
C GLY A 225 -16.44 2.16 1.96
N ALA A 226 -17.29 2.23 2.99
CA ALA A 226 -18.08 1.11 3.46
C ALA A 226 -19.14 0.66 2.44
N ARG A 227 -19.78 1.60 1.74
CA ARG A 227 -20.70 1.29 0.62
C ARG A 227 -19.98 0.60 -0.53
N ALA A 228 -18.80 1.10 -0.89
CA ALA A 228 -17.95 0.47 -1.90
C ALA A 228 -17.50 -0.93 -1.46
N PHE A 229 -17.07 -1.11 -0.22
CA PHE A 229 -16.69 -2.41 0.36
C PHE A 229 -17.84 -3.42 0.32
N ARG A 230 -19.04 -3.00 0.73
CA ARG A 230 -20.24 -3.84 0.67
C ARG A 230 -20.53 -4.27 -0.77
N SER A 231 -20.40 -3.36 -1.74
CA SER A 231 -20.58 -3.67 -3.16
C SER A 231 -19.56 -4.72 -3.67
N VAL A 232 -18.31 -4.66 -3.20
CA VAL A 232 -17.29 -5.69 -3.49
C VAL A 232 -17.73 -7.06 -2.94
N ARG A 233 -18.22 -7.11 -1.69
CA ARG A 233 -18.64 -8.36 -1.04
C ARG A 233 -19.87 -8.99 -1.67
N LEU A 234 -20.87 -8.17 -2.00
CA LEU A 234 -22.12 -8.64 -2.62
C LEU A 234 -21.95 -9.05 -4.09
N THR A 235 -20.77 -8.82 -4.67
CA THR A 235 -20.45 -9.18 -6.06
C THR A 235 -19.28 -10.16 -6.13
N PRO A 236 -19.39 -11.40 -5.60
CA PRO A 236 -18.34 -12.40 -5.78
C PRO A 236 -18.15 -12.67 -7.28
N GLY A 237 -16.91 -12.53 -7.78
CA GLY A 237 -16.58 -12.83 -9.18
C GLY A 237 -16.64 -11.67 -10.17
N GLY A 238 -16.73 -10.41 -9.70
CA GLY A 238 -16.42 -9.24 -10.55
C GLY A 238 -17.51 -8.82 -11.55
N ASN A 239 -18.77 -9.28 -11.37
CA ASN A 239 -19.87 -8.85 -12.23
C ASN A 239 -20.32 -7.41 -11.90
N LEU A 240 -19.70 -6.43 -12.58
CA LEU A 240 -19.91 -4.99 -12.40
C LEU A 240 -21.39 -4.55 -12.49
N ALA A 241 -22.26 -5.29 -13.19
CA ALA A 241 -23.67 -4.97 -13.31
C ALA A 241 -24.46 -5.18 -12.00
N ALA A 242 -24.02 -6.10 -11.12
CA ALA A 242 -24.62 -6.28 -9.80
C ALA A 242 -24.15 -5.21 -8.79
N ALA A 243 -22.93 -4.68 -8.96
CA ALA A 243 -22.39 -3.62 -8.12
C ALA A 243 -23.16 -2.29 -8.23
N ALA A 244 -23.76 -1.99 -9.39
CA ALA A 244 -24.63 -0.81 -9.58
C ALA A 244 -25.94 -0.89 -8.76
N LEU A 245 -26.44 -2.11 -8.45
CA LEU A 245 -27.60 -2.29 -7.58
C LEU A 245 -27.26 -2.16 -6.09
N ALA A 246 -26.04 -2.46 -5.66
CA ALA A 246 -25.63 -2.41 -4.26
C ALA A 246 -25.43 -0.97 -3.73
N ASP A 247 -25.10 -0.01 -4.61
CA ASP A 247 -25.05 1.42 -4.29
C ASP A 247 -26.46 2.00 -3.95
N SER A 248 -27.55 1.26 -4.21
CA SER A 248 -28.93 1.74 -4.02
C SER A 248 -29.57 1.42 -2.66
N THR A 249 -28.96 0.56 -1.83
CA THR A 249 -29.44 0.32 -0.45
C THR A 249 -28.74 1.25 0.53
N ASP A 250 -29.47 2.27 0.99
CA ASP A 250 -28.96 3.36 1.86
C ASP A 250 -28.44 2.93 3.24
N VAL A 251 -28.78 1.72 3.70
CA VAL A 251 -28.40 1.24 5.04
C VAL A 251 -27.21 0.30 4.96
N LEU A 252 -26.07 0.66 5.55
CA LEU A 252 -24.94 -0.26 5.73
C LEU A 252 -25.29 -1.37 6.73
N ASP A 253 -24.79 -2.58 6.47
CA ASP A 253 -24.85 -3.66 7.45
C ASP A 253 -23.76 -3.48 8.54
N LEU A 254 -23.98 -4.13 9.69
CA LEU A 254 -23.06 -4.07 10.84
C LEU A 254 -21.64 -4.50 10.47
N GLU A 255 -21.52 -5.41 9.52
CA GLU A 255 -20.23 -5.94 9.09
C GLU A 255 -19.45 -4.90 8.29
N ALA A 256 -20.06 -4.21 7.32
CA ALA A 256 -19.43 -3.12 6.60
C ALA A 256 -18.93 -2.01 7.54
N LEU A 257 -19.71 -1.68 8.58
CA LEU A 257 -19.29 -0.74 9.63
C LEU A 257 -18.08 -1.27 10.43
N ALA A 258 -18.14 -2.51 10.89
CA ALA A 258 -17.10 -3.15 11.69
C ALA A 258 -15.76 -3.31 10.96
N TYR A 259 -15.78 -3.48 9.64
CA TYR A 259 -14.55 -3.63 8.84
C TYR A 259 -14.05 -2.32 8.23
N ALA A 260 -14.94 -1.50 7.67
CA ALA A 260 -14.55 -0.38 6.81
C ALA A 260 -14.63 0.99 7.49
N VAL A 261 -15.32 1.11 8.63
CA VAL A 261 -15.56 2.40 9.32
C VAL A 261 -14.92 2.43 10.71
N ILE A 262 -15.28 1.50 11.58
CA ILE A 262 -14.86 1.52 12.99
C ILE A 262 -13.34 1.42 13.14
N PRO A 263 -12.62 0.48 12.49
CA PRO A 263 -11.18 0.35 12.71
C PRO A 263 -10.38 1.56 12.25
N PRO A 264 -10.65 2.16 11.08
CA PRO A 264 -10.01 3.41 10.70
C PRO A 264 -10.28 4.58 11.66
N LEU A 265 -11.51 4.71 12.21
CA LEU A 265 -11.83 5.72 13.23
C LEU A 265 -11.12 5.45 14.56
N MET A 266 -11.05 4.19 14.99
CA MET A 266 -10.32 3.78 16.18
C MET A 266 -8.83 4.09 16.05
N ALA A 267 -8.23 3.74 14.91
CA ALA A 267 -6.82 4.04 14.62
C ALA A 267 -6.54 5.54 14.65
N ALA A 268 -7.46 6.37 14.13
CA ALA A 268 -7.37 7.82 14.23
C ALA A 268 -7.40 8.34 15.67
N VAL A 269 -8.30 7.79 16.51
CA VAL A 269 -8.37 8.14 17.94
C VAL A 269 -7.08 7.75 18.66
N ILE A 270 -6.59 6.53 18.44
CA ILE A 270 -5.31 6.05 18.98
C ILE A 270 -4.16 6.95 18.54
N ARG A 271 -4.12 7.33 17.26
CA ARG A 271 -3.08 8.19 16.70
C ARG A 271 -3.10 9.58 17.32
N HIS A 272 -4.27 10.20 17.43
CA HIS A 272 -4.40 11.54 18.02
C HIS A 272 -3.96 11.52 19.49
N ALA A 273 -4.41 10.51 20.25
CA ALA A 273 -3.99 10.29 21.62
C ALA A 273 -2.47 10.03 21.76
N GLY A 274 -1.87 9.22 20.89
CA GLY A 274 -0.44 8.92 20.90
C GLY A 274 0.44 10.15 20.65
N SER A 275 -0.07 11.12 19.88
CA SER A 275 0.56 12.43 19.69
C SER A 275 0.42 13.36 20.91
N GLY A 276 -0.35 12.97 21.93
CA GLY A 276 -0.65 13.80 23.11
C GLY A 276 -1.74 14.84 22.88
N GLU A 277 -2.53 14.69 21.81
CA GLU A 277 -3.68 15.54 21.52
C GLU A 277 -4.95 14.90 22.10
N ASP A 278 -5.90 15.72 22.57
CA ASP A 278 -7.15 15.21 23.17
C ASP A 278 -8.15 14.76 22.08
N PRO A 279 -8.44 13.45 21.95
CA PRO A 279 -9.37 12.93 20.95
C PRO A 279 -10.82 13.32 21.20
N LEU A 280 -11.16 13.93 22.34
CA LEU A 280 -12.52 14.35 22.64
C LEU A 280 -13.09 15.28 21.56
N SER A 281 -12.32 16.28 21.13
CA SER A 281 -12.77 17.25 20.13
C SER A 281 -13.05 16.60 18.77
N LEU A 282 -12.21 15.64 18.39
CA LEU A 282 -12.34 14.81 17.19
C LEU A 282 -13.63 13.98 17.21
N VAL A 283 -13.86 13.24 18.29
CA VAL A 283 -15.03 12.37 18.43
C VAL A 283 -16.32 13.19 18.56
N ALA A 284 -16.30 14.32 19.28
CA ALA A 284 -17.45 15.21 19.39
C ALA A 284 -17.89 15.78 18.03
N ARG A 285 -16.93 16.11 17.16
CA ARG A 285 -17.21 16.52 15.78
C ARG A 285 -17.87 15.39 14.99
N TRP A 286 -17.32 14.18 15.07
CA TRP A 286 -17.90 13.02 14.39
C TRP A 286 -19.31 12.69 14.84
N VAL A 287 -19.63 12.83 16.13
CA VAL A 287 -21.01 12.67 16.62
C VAL A 287 -21.93 13.71 15.97
N ALA A 288 -21.53 14.97 15.94
CA ALA A 288 -22.32 16.03 15.30
C ALA A 288 -22.52 15.80 13.79
N ASP A 289 -21.48 15.33 13.09
CA ASP A 289 -21.57 15.01 11.66
C ASP A 289 -22.48 13.80 11.42
N ALA A 290 -22.40 12.77 12.26
CA ALA A 290 -23.23 11.57 12.15
C ALA A 290 -24.71 11.80 12.49
N ASP A 291 -25.02 12.72 13.41
CA ASP A 291 -26.40 13.13 13.71
C ASP A 291 -27.05 13.87 12.53
N ALA A 292 -26.25 14.43 11.61
CA ALA A 292 -26.72 15.08 10.39
C ALA A 292 -26.90 14.10 9.20
N MET A 293 -26.53 12.83 9.35
CA MET A 293 -26.55 11.82 8.29
C MET A 293 -27.76 10.86 8.40
N PRO A 294 -28.20 10.23 7.29
CA PRO A 294 -29.24 9.19 7.32
C PRO A 294 -28.90 8.05 8.30
N ALA A 295 -29.94 7.37 8.80
CA ALA A 295 -29.91 6.50 9.98
C ALA A 295 -28.93 5.30 9.90
N GLU A 296 -27.67 5.53 10.28
CA GLU A 296 -26.65 4.53 10.58
C GLU A 296 -26.62 4.28 12.10
N VAL A 297 -27.72 3.73 12.67
CA VAL A 297 -27.94 3.64 14.13
C VAL A 297 -26.75 3.02 14.86
N ALA A 298 -26.18 1.95 14.32
CA ALA A 298 -25.05 1.27 14.93
C ALA A 298 -23.77 2.13 14.97
N LEU A 299 -23.51 2.92 13.93
CA LEU A 299 -22.39 3.87 13.93
C LEU A 299 -22.64 5.00 14.93
N GLN A 300 -23.87 5.52 15.00
CA GLN A 300 -24.24 6.55 15.97
C GLN A 300 -24.09 6.05 17.40
N ASP A 301 -24.52 4.82 17.69
CA ASP A 301 -24.37 4.20 19.01
C ASP A 301 -22.90 4.00 19.37
N TRP A 302 -22.08 3.52 18.43
CA TRP A 302 -20.63 3.41 18.63
C TRP A 302 -19.99 4.78 18.90
N LEU A 303 -20.31 5.81 18.09
CA LEU A 303 -19.78 7.16 18.25
C LEU A 303 -20.21 7.80 19.58
N ARG A 304 -21.46 7.60 20.00
CA ARG A 304 -21.93 8.06 21.32
C ARG A 304 -21.22 7.33 22.46
N GLY A 305 -21.03 6.02 22.34
CA GLY A 305 -20.22 5.23 23.28
C GLY A 305 -18.79 5.75 23.37
N ALA A 306 -18.15 5.99 22.23
CA ALA A 306 -16.82 6.58 22.16
C ALA A 306 -16.78 7.97 22.82
N LEU A 307 -17.77 8.83 22.55
CA LEU A 307 -17.86 10.16 23.16
C LEU A 307 -17.97 10.08 24.69
N VAL A 308 -18.78 9.15 25.21
CA VAL A 308 -18.89 8.92 26.66
C VAL A 308 -17.55 8.50 27.26
N VAL A 309 -16.81 7.60 26.60
CA VAL A 309 -15.48 7.17 27.03
C VAL A 309 -14.48 8.32 27.01
N MET A 310 -14.51 9.18 25.99
CA MET A 310 -13.61 10.33 25.89
C MET A 310 -13.83 11.38 26.99
N HIS A 311 -15.05 11.48 27.52
CA HIS A 311 -15.35 12.35 28.67
C HIS A 311 -14.90 11.79 30.02
N LEU A 312 -14.44 10.54 30.09
CA LEU A 312 -13.94 9.98 31.34
C LEU A 312 -12.67 10.72 31.78
N ASN A 313 -12.52 10.85 33.10
CA ASN A 313 -11.23 11.25 33.68
C ASN A 313 -10.27 10.04 33.71
N ALA A 314 -8.98 10.31 33.94
CA ALA A 314 -7.96 9.27 33.97
C ALA A 314 -8.27 8.11 34.94
N SER A 315 -8.85 8.38 36.11
CA SER A 315 -9.21 7.32 37.06
C SER A 315 -10.27 6.38 36.49
N LYS A 316 -11.36 6.93 35.96
CA LYS A 316 -12.46 6.14 35.39
C LYS A 316 -12.04 5.41 34.12
N ALA A 317 -11.21 6.03 33.29
CA ALA A 317 -10.64 5.36 32.12
C ALA A 317 -9.75 4.19 32.54
N TRP A 318 -8.93 4.36 33.59
CA TRP A 318 -8.11 3.29 34.17
C TRP A 318 -8.93 2.15 34.78
N ASP A 319 -10.07 2.46 35.38
CA ASP A 319 -11.02 1.45 35.85
C ASP A 319 -11.61 0.68 34.65
N LEU A 320 -12.11 1.39 33.63
CA LEU A 320 -12.73 0.79 32.46
C LEU A 320 -11.80 -0.16 31.70
N ILE A 321 -10.53 0.20 31.48
CA ILE A 321 -9.62 -0.70 30.73
C ILE A 321 -9.37 -2.03 31.46
N ARG A 322 -9.55 -2.07 32.79
CA ARG A 322 -9.36 -3.26 33.62
C ARG A 322 -10.62 -4.10 33.78
N GLU A 323 -11.78 -3.64 33.33
CA GLU A 323 -13.04 -4.37 33.41
C GLU A 323 -13.12 -5.44 32.30
N PRO A 324 -13.05 -6.74 32.62
CA PRO A 324 -13.04 -7.79 31.60
C PRO A 324 -14.40 -8.01 30.95
N GLU A 325 -15.49 -7.58 31.59
CA GLU A 325 -16.86 -7.68 31.04
C GLU A 325 -17.14 -6.66 29.93
N GLN A 326 -16.32 -5.62 29.81
CA GLN A 326 -16.43 -4.61 28.76
C GLN A 326 -15.87 -5.13 27.44
N SER A 327 -16.44 -4.66 26.32
CA SER A 327 -15.93 -5.00 24.99
C SER A 327 -14.50 -4.50 24.79
N LEU A 328 -13.74 -5.21 23.94
CA LEU A 328 -12.36 -4.83 23.63
C LEU A 328 -12.29 -3.41 23.06
N ASP A 329 -13.20 -3.03 22.15
CA ASP A 329 -13.28 -1.69 21.57
C ASP A 329 -13.42 -0.58 22.63
N LEU A 330 -14.32 -0.75 23.61
CA LEU A 330 -14.51 0.22 24.69
C LEU A 330 -13.27 0.36 25.56
N ARG A 331 -12.61 -0.77 25.84
CA ARG A 331 -11.37 -0.81 26.63
C ARG A 331 -10.21 -0.18 25.86
N VAL A 332 -10.14 -0.34 24.54
CA VAL A 332 -9.17 0.32 23.66
C VAL A 332 -9.40 1.82 23.62
N LEU A 333 -10.66 2.28 23.49
CA LEU A 333 -11.02 3.70 23.55
C LEU A 333 -10.61 4.33 24.89
N ALA A 334 -10.85 3.65 26.01
CA ALA A 334 -10.39 4.13 27.31
C ALA A 334 -8.85 4.11 27.43
N GLY A 335 -8.18 3.15 26.78
CA GLY A 335 -6.74 3.12 26.63
C GLY A 335 -6.23 4.36 25.88
N ALA A 336 -6.79 4.66 24.71
CA ALA A 336 -6.45 5.87 23.95
C ALA A 336 -6.72 7.14 24.78
N ARG A 337 -7.85 7.22 25.48
CA ARG A 337 -8.16 8.34 26.37
C ARG A 337 -7.10 8.53 27.47
N LEU A 338 -6.59 7.45 28.05
CA LEU A 338 -5.49 7.50 29.03
C LEU A 338 -4.17 7.95 28.40
N LEU A 339 -3.86 7.49 27.19
CA LEU A 339 -2.62 7.85 26.49
C LEU A 339 -2.59 9.34 26.11
N ALA A 340 -3.75 9.96 25.92
CA ALA A 340 -3.90 11.40 25.68
C ALA A 340 -3.64 12.27 26.93
N GLU A 341 -3.56 11.69 28.13
CA GLU A 341 -3.28 12.46 29.35
C GLU A 341 -1.83 13.03 29.33
N PRO A 342 -1.63 14.30 29.73
CA PRO A 342 -0.28 14.90 29.78
C PRO A 342 0.71 14.12 30.67
N VAL A 343 0.17 13.45 31.68
CA VAL A 343 0.92 12.60 32.62
C VAL A 343 0.24 11.24 32.73
N VAL A 344 0.59 10.34 31.82
CA VAL A 344 0.24 8.92 31.91
C VAL A 344 1.31 8.16 32.72
N MET A 345 0.88 7.27 33.61
CA MET A 345 1.79 6.41 34.37
C MET A 345 2.26 5.23 33.50
N PRO A 346 3.50 4.73 33.68
CA PRO A 346 4.02 3.60 32.89
C PRO A 346 3.12 2.36 32.89
N ASN A 347 2.56 1.98 34.06
CA ASN A 347 1.60 0.88 34.19
C ASN A 347 0.34 1.10 33.32
N GLN A 348 -0.14 2.35 33.24
CA GLN A 348 -1.32 2.70 32.46
C GLN A 348 -1.03 2.65 30.96
N ALA A 349 0.07 3.26 30.54
CA ALA A 349 0.50 3.25 29.15
C ALA A 349 0.76 1.83 28.66
N PHE A 350 1.42 1.00 29.48
CA PHE A 350 1.68 -0.40 29.15
C PHE A 350 0.41 -1.18 28.91
N PHE A 351 -0.55 -1.12 29.84
CA PHE A 351 -1.81 -1.85 29.71
C PHE A 351 -2.62 -1.37 28.49
N ALA A 352 -2.66 -0.06 28.24
CA ALA A 352 -3.33 0.50 27.07
C ALA A 352 -2.71 -0.03 25.76
N HIS A 353 -1.38 -0.04 25.64
CA HIS A 353 -0.71 -0.58 24.46
C HIS A 353 -0.93 -2.09 24.29
N CYS A 354 -1.00 -2.87 25.38
CA CYS A 354 -1.37 -4.29 25.32
C CYS A 354 -2.78 -4.48 24.74
N LEU A 355 -3.76 -3.67 25.16
CA LEU A 355 -5.11 -3.73 24.61
C LEU A 355 -5.17 -3.35 23.14
N ILE A 356 -4.46 -2.28 22.74
CA ILE A 356 -4.35 -1.87 21.34
C ILE A 356 -3.73 -3.00 20.49
N THR A 357 -2.75 -3.72 21.03
CA THR A 357 -2.12 -4.86 20.36
C THR A 357 -3.10 -6.03 20.20
N LEU A 358 -3.87 -6.36 21.24
CA LEU A 358 -4.92 -7.39 21.15
C LEU A 358 -6.01 -7.04 20.14
N TRP A 359 -6.36 -5.77 20.06
CA TRP A 359 -7.30 -5.26 19.08
C TRP A 359 -6.74 -5.37 17.67
N ALA A 360 -5.51 -4.91 17.45
CA ALA A 360 -4.80 -5.02 16.17
C ALA A 360 -4.71 -6.46 15.63
N ALA A 361 -4.61 -7.45 16.54
CA ALA A 361 -4.51 -8.87 16.23
C ALA A 361 -5.87 -9.59 16.07
N GLN A 362 -7.00 -8.88 16.11
CA GLN A 362 -8.29 -9.50 15.79
C GLN A 362 -8.24 -10.13 14.38
N PRO A 363 -9.03 -11.19 14.11
CA PRO A 363 -8.96 -11.99 12.88
C PRO A 363 -9.08 -11.18 11.58
N ASP A 364 -9.61 -9.98 11.69
CA ASP A 364 -9.76 -9.01 10.63
C ASP A 364 -8.42 -8.31 10.39
N ALA A 365 -7.56 -8.96 9.61
CA ALA A 365 -6.16 -8.59 9.36
C ALA A 365 -5.91 -7.11 8.95
N ALA A 366 -6.95 -6.35 8.61
CA ALA A 366 -6.85 -4.94 8.29
C ALA A 366 -6.49 -4.06 9.50
N GLN A 367 -6.88 -4.43 10.74
CA GLN A 367 -6.75 -3.54 11.90
C GLN A 367 -5.27 -3.24 12.23
N GLY A 368 -4.44 -4.28 12.26
CA GLY A 368 -3.01 -4.14 12.52
C GLY A 368 -2.28 -3.38 11.42
N GLU A 369 -2.63 -3.60 10.15
CA GLU A 369 -2.06 -2.86 9.02
C GLU A 369 -2.43 -1.38 9.07
N ILE A 370 -3.70 -1.06 9.36
CA ILE A 370 -4.19 0.32 9.49
C ILE A 370 -3.42 1.06 10.59
N LEU A 371 -3.22 0.45 11.76
CA LEU A 371 -2.48 1.09 12.85
C LEU A 371 -1.03 1.42 12.47
N LEU A 372 -0.33 0.50 11.79
CA LEU A 372 1.03 0.79 11.33
C LEU A 372 1.07 1.91 10.29
N GLN A 373 0.14 1.90 9.33
CA GLN A 373 0.04 2.95 8.31
C GLN A 373 -0.25 4.34 8.90
N GLU A 374 -0.87 4.38 10.08
CA GLU A 374 -1.13 5.59 10.87
C GLU A 374 0.01 5.94 11.85
N GLY A 375 1.14 5.22 11.82
CA GLY A 375 2.35 5.57 12.56
C GLY A 375 2.39 5.09 14.01
N PHE A 376 1.58 4.10 14.39
CA PHE A 376 1.47 3.63 15.77
C PHE A 376 2.82 3.22 16.39
N SER A 377 3.69 2.52 15.66
CA SER A 377 5.00 2.07 16.18
C SER A 377 5.89 3.25 16.58
N ALA A 378 5.95 4.29 15.73
CA ALA A 378 6.72 5.50 16.00
C ALA A 378 6.16 6.29 17.20
N GLN A 379 4.84 6.37 17.32
CA GLN A 379 4.18 7.03 18.46
C GLN A 379 4.44 6.30 19.77
N LEU A 380 4.33 4.97 19.76
CA LEU A 380 4.64 4.12 20.90
C LEU A 380 6.10 4.30 21.32
N ALA A 381 7.04 4.29 20.36
CA ALA A 381 8.46 4.55 20.63
C ALA A 381 8.69 5.93 21.23
N ALA A 382 8.11 6.99 20.66
CA ALA A 382 8.24 8.35 21.18
C ALA A 382 7.65 8.50 22.60
N GLN A 383 6.53 7.82 22.90
CA GLN A 383 5.93 7.85 24.22
C GLN A 383 6.78 7.11 25.26
N TRP A 384 7.26 5.90 24.95
CA TRP A 384 8.12 5.13 25.84
C TRP A 384 9.49 5.77 26.04
N GLN A 385 10.02 6.43 25.02
CA GLN A 385 11.22 7.27 25.16
C GLN A 385 11.00 8.35 26.22
N ARG A 386 9.91 9.12 26.14
CA ARG A 386 9.56 10.14 27.16
C ARG A 386 9.33 9.53 28.54
N LEU A 387 8.72 8.34 28.64
CA LEU A 387 8.53 7.65 29.92
C LEU A 387 9.86 7.19 30.53
N SER A 388 10.81 6.75 29.70
CA SER A 388 12.15 6.35 30.14
C SER A 388 12.95 7.50 30.77
N GLU A 389 12.71 8.73 30.32
CA GLU A 389 13.30 9.94 30.88
C GLU A 389 12.73 10.25 32.28
N ARG A 390 11.48 9.85 32.55
CA ARG A 390 10.79 9.98 33.85
C ARG A 390 11.12 8.82 34.79
N ARG A 391 12.42 8.57 34.99
CA ARG A 391 12.98 7.42 35.73
C ARG A 391 12.25 7.07 37.03
N VAL A 392 11.88 8.04 37.85
CA VAL A 392 11.23 7.82 39.16
C VAL A 392 9.88 7.08 39.08
N THR A 393 9.26 7.00 37.90
CA THR A 393 7.99 6.31 37.67
C THR A 393 8.15 4.85 37.25
N LEU A 394 9.37 4.41 36.94
CA LEU A 394 9.69 3.06 36.50
C LEU A 394 10.20 2.19 37.66
N SER A 395 9.91 0.90 37.58
CA SER A 395 10.55 -0.10 38.44
C SER A 395 12.01 -0.29 38.04
N LEU A 396 12.93 -0.25 39.01
CA LEU A 396 14.38 -0.41 38.82
C LEU A 396 14.95 0.48 37.68
N PRO A 397 14.82 1.81 37.79
CA PRO A 397 15.04 2.72 36.66
C PRO A 397 16.45 2.69 36.07
N ASP A 398 17.46 2.39 36.88
CA ASP A 398 18.86 2.30 36.40
C ASP A 398 19.07 1.12 35.44
N LEU A 399 18.24 0.09 35.52
CA LEU A 399 18.26 -1.07 34.62
C LEU A 399 17.27 -0.91 33.47
N THR A 400 16.07 -0.40 33.76
CA THR A 400 14.95 -0.44 32.80
C THR A 400 14.89 0.77 31.88
N ALA A 401 15.24 1.97 32.33
CA ALA A 401 15.20 3.16 31.48
C ALA A 401 16.17 3.08 30.29
N PRO A 402 17.44 2.66 30.46
CA PRO A 402 18.36 2.50 29.32
C PRO A 402 17.89 1.43 28.33
N ALA A 403 17.34 0.31 28.84
CA ALA A 403 16.84 -0.78 28.01
C ALA A 403 15.64 -0.33 27.16
N ILE A 404 14.70 0.42 27.74
CA ILE A 404 13.55 0.99 27.02
C ILE A 404 14.04 1.98 25.96
N ALA A 405 14.95 2.89 26.30
CA ALA A 405 15.49 3.84 25.33
C ALA A 405 16.18 3.14 24.15
N GLN A 406 16.95 2.09 24.42
CA GLN A 406 17.57 1.27 23.39
C GLN A 406 16.52 0.54 22.52
N ALA A 407 15.46 0.01 23.13
CA ALA A 407 14.36 -0.62 22.39
C ALA A 407 13.60 0.37 21.49
N CYS A 408 13.50 1.64 21.91
CA CYS A 408 12.87 2.70 21.12
C CYS A 408 13.77 3.19 19.97
N ALA A 409 15.09 3.15 20.12
CA ALA A 409 16.06 3.60 19.12
C ALA A 409 16.62 2.49 18.22
N GLY A 410 16.19 1.24 18.41
CA GLY A 410 16.70 0.10 17.65
C GLY A 410 16.21 0.06 16.19
N PRO A 411 16.83 -0.80 15.35
CA PRO A 411 16.64 -0.78 13.89
C PRO A 411 15.31 -1.40 13.42
N ASP A 412 14.66 -2.27 14.21
CA ASP A 412 13.35 -2.83 13.84
C ASP A 412 12.31 -1.76 13.49
N GLU A 413 11.38 -2.10 12.60
CA GLU A 413 10.25 -1.25 12.21
C GLU A 413 8.90 -1.92 12.52
N GLY A 414 7.80 -1.19 12.31
CA GLY A 414 6.44 -1.72 12.42
C GLY A 414 6.13 -2.46 13.73
N TRP A 415 5.51 -3.65 13.60
CA TRP A 415 5.12 -4.48 14.75
C TRP A 415 6.31 -5.10 15.49
N GLN A 416 7.48 -5.23 14.85
CA GLN A 416 8.69 -5.70 15.52
C GLN A 416 9.18 -4.69 16.55
N THR A 417 9.15 -3.38 16.22
CA THR A 417 9.39 -2.32 17.21
C THR A 417 8.40 -2.37 18.37
N VAL A 418 7.09 -2.51 18.08
CA VAL A 418 6.06 -2.61 19.13
C VAL A 418 6.36 -3.78 20.07
N ARG A 419 6.64 -4.96 19.52
CA ARG A 419 6.98 -6.15 20.29
C ARG A 419 8.22 -5.93 21.16
N ARG A 420 9.31 -5.43 20.59
CA ARG A 420 10.56 -5.18 21.31
C ARG A 420 10.35 -4.22 22.48
N ILE A 421 9.62 -3.13 22.26
CA ILE A 421 9.34 -2.14 23.30
C ILE A 421 8.46 -2.74 24.39
N LEU A 422 7.36 -3.42 24.07
CA LEU A 422 6.47 -4.00 25.08
C LEU A 422 7.17 -5.09 25.90
N LEU A 423 7.93 -5.99 25.28
CA LEU A 423 8.68 -7.02 26.01
C LEU A 423 9.73 -6.41 26.94
N THR A 424 10.39 -5.32 26.52
CA THR A 424 11.39 -4.63 27.33
C THR A 424 10.73 -3.85 28.48
N ALA A 425 9.68 -3.08 28.16
CA ALA A 425 8.93 -2.25 29.09
C ALA A 425 8.24 -3.05 30.20
N GLN A 426 7.87 -4.32 29.95
CA GLN A 426 7.28 -5.21 30.95
C GLN A 426 8.12 -5.30 32.24
N THR A 427 9.45 -5.22 32.14
CA THR A 427 10.35 -5.27 33.30
C THR A 427 10.32 -4.00 34.15
N ALA A 428 9.79 -2.91 33.61
CA ALA A 428 9.74 -1.59 34.21
C ALA A 428 8.38 -1.25 34.85
N VAL A 429 7.42 -2.16 34.76
CA VAL A 429 6.03 -2.01 35.19
C VAL A 429 5.60 -3.20 36.04
N ASP A 430 4.53 -3.04 36.83
CA ASP A 430 4.00 -4.12 37.68
C ASP A 430 3.00 -5.03 36.93
N VAL A 431 2.70 -4.69 35.67
CA VAL A 431 1.76 -5.41 34.81
C VAL A 431 2.53 -6.42 33.95
N ARG A 432 2.07 -7.67 33.93
CA ARG A 432 2.64 -8.71 33.07
C ARG A 432 1.85 -8.83 31.77
N ILE A 433 2.56 -9.08 30.67
CA ILE A 433 1.96 -9.50 29.41
C ILE A 433 1.34 -10.88 29.62
N ASN A 434 0.07 -11.02 29.27
CA ASN A 434 -0.61 -12.33 29.28
C ASN A 434 -0.34 -13.09 27.96
N SER A 435 -0.67 -14.37 27.92
CA SER A 435 -0.45 -15.20 26.72
C SER A 435 -1.14 -14.64 25.48
N ALA A 436 -2.36 -14.10 25.62
CA ALA A 436 -3.11 -13.54 24.49
C ALA A 436 -2.37 -12.37 23.81
N VAL A 437 -1.72 -11.49 24.58
CA VAL A 437 -0.93 -10.39 24.00
C VAL A 437 0.35 -10.92 23.34
N LEU A 438 0.98 -11.95 23.91
CA LEU A 438 2.14 -12.60 23.26
C LEU A 438 1.73 -13.22 21.93
N ASP A 439 0.63 -13.98 21.91
CA ASP A 439 0.08 -14.60 20.69
C ASP A 439 -0.27 -13.55 19.64
N ALA A 440 -0.85 -12.42 20.07
CA ALA A 440 -1.11 -11.26 19.21
C ALA A 440 0.18 -10.68 18.60
N LEU A 441 1.24 -10.49 19.41
CA LEU A 441 2.52 -9.98 18.92
C LEU A 441 3.18 -10.95 17.93
N ILE A 442 3.08 -12.26 18.18
CA ILE A 442 3.58 -13.31 17.27
C ILE A 442 2.83 -13.26 15.94
N LEU A 443 1.50 -13.21 16.00
CA LEU A 443 0.65 -13.10 14.80
C LEU A 443 1.00 -11.85 13.98
N LEU A 444 1.13 -10.69 14.64
CA LEU A 444 1.37 -9.40 13.99
C LEU A 444 2.79 -9.24 13.42
N THR A 445 3.77 -9.96 13.97
CA THR A 445 5.16 -9.94 13.49
C THR A 445 5.44 -10.98 12.40
N GLY A 446 4.51 -11.93 12.19
CA GLY A 446 4.71 -13.04 11.25
C GLY A 446 5.78 -14.05 11.67
N GLU A 447 6.30 -13.93 12.90
CA GLU A 447 7.25 -14.91 13.43
C GLU A 447 6.53 -16.22 13.75
N ARG A 448 7.05 -17.34 13.24
CA ARG A 448 6.75 -18.63 13.86
C ARG A 448 7.60 -18.70 15.12
N LEU A 449 6.97 -18.83 16.29
CA LEU A 449 7.68 -19.15 17.52
C LEU A 449 8.64 -20.32 17.26
N ALA A 450 9.94 -20.07 17.38
CA ALA A 450 10.83 -21.12 17.81
C ALA A 450 10.38 -21.48 19.23
N ASP A 451 9.74 -22.63 19.35
CA ASP A 451 9.17 -23.24 20.54
C ASP A 451 9.89 -22.78 21.83
N PRO A 452 9.33 -21.81 22.59
CA PRO A 452 10.07 -21.20 23.71
C PRO A 452 10.12 -22.13 24.94
N LEU A 453 9.54 -23.33 24.83
CA LEU A 453 9.62 -24.38 25.83
C LEU A 453 9.80 -25.68 25.07
N GLY A 454 10.99 -26.29 25.17
CA GLY A 454 11.25 -27.64 24.65
C GLY A 454 10.35 -28.70 25.30
N ALA A 455 9.08 -28.73 24.91
CA ALA A 455 8.19 -29.84 25.11
C ALA A 455 8.61 -30.89 24.09
N ARG A 456 9.56 -31.74 24.50
CA ARG A 456 9.80 -33.03 23.86
C ARG A 456 8.44 -33.69 23.63
N ARG A 457 7.96 -33.68 22.39
CA ARG A 457 7.06 -34.73 21.92
C ARG A 457 7.88 -36.01 21.93
N THR A 458 7.93 -36.68 23.07
CA THR A 458 8.12 -38.12 23.07
C THR A 458 6.89 -38.69 22.38
N GLU A 459 7.05 -39.00 21.10
CA GLU A 459 6.19 -39.92 20.38
C GLU A 459 6.34 -41.29 21.07
N GLU A 460 5.60 -41.51 22.15
CA GLU A 460 5.25 -42.87 22.55
C GLU A 460 3.96 -43.25 21.80
N PRO A 461 4.02 -44.25 20.90
CA PRO A 461 2.81 -44.79 20.31
C PRO A 461 2.00 -45.50 21.41
N LEU A 462 0.72 -45.13 21.52
CA LEU A 462 -0.24 -45.89 22.33
C LEU A 462 -0.31 -47.33 21.80
N PRO A 463 -0.29 -48.35 22.67
CA PRO A 463 -0.42 -49.73 22.24
C PRO A 463 -1.84 -50.00 21.74
N ASP A 464 -1.93 -50.70 20.62
CA ASP A 464 -3.17 -51.28 20.10
C ASP A 464 -3.82 -52.15 21.18
N VAL A 465 -5.11 -51.95 21.40
CA VAL A 465 -5.96 -52.86 22.15
C VAL A 465 -7.14 -53.24 21.26
N ASP A 466 -7.26 -54.56 21.07
CA ASP A 466 -8.25 -55.31 20.29
C ASP A 466 -9.72 -54.90 20.50
#